data_AF-A0A139DIV3-F1
#
_entry.id   AF-A0A139DIV3-F1
#
_cell.length_a   1.000
_cell.length_b   1.000
_cell.length_c   1.000
_cell.angle_alpha   90.00
_cell.angle_beta   90.00
_cell.angle_gamma   90.00
#
_symmetry.space_group_name_H-M   'P 1'
#
loop_
_entity.id
_entity.type
_entity.pdbx_description
1 polymer ?
#
loop_
_entity_poly.entity_id
_entity_poly.type
_entity_poly.pdbx_seq_one_letter_code
_entity_poly.pdbx_strand_id
1 'polypeptide(L)'
;MEYIAPVSSAIMALVWIVYFQLFFIQYQRNNRPYLVIHHAQNENPDALCLLVNMGKETVHVQCVQVALFTRDGEEKTMTVTEYRRIQADDSNVHQVLRQGPLQPGGYLVLGSFRNIILGRRSEESDTDYLFEDIVDMEIRAAVIHGPSKYPVGVRRSFTLHHEGEPQIFPRNIHSEQLVRRKDRHEVRRWLETELRPERKGRSESDNSDQSQ
;
A
#
# COMPACT_ATOMS: atom_id res chain seq x y z
N MET A 1 57.74 -8.49 -21.47
CA MET A 1 57.12 -9.42 -20.50
C MET A 1 56.62 -8.73 -19.23
N GLU A 2 56.93 -7.45 -18.98
CA GLU A 2 56.56 -6.76 -17.71
C GLU A 2 55.10 -6.30 -17.59
N TYR A 3 54.32 -6.30 -18.68
CA TYR A 3 52.95 -5.77 -18.66
C TYR A 3 51.85 -6.83 -18.57
N ILE A 4 52.17 -8.12 -18.64
CA ILE A 4 51.16 -9.20 -18.66
C ILE A 4 50.43 -9.29 -17.31
N ALA A 5 51.18 -9.22 -16.21
CA ALA A 5 50.63 -9.27 -14.86
C ALA A 5 49.66 -8.09 -14.55
N PRO A 6 50.03 -6.81 -14.76
CA PRO A 6 49.10 -5.72 -14.51
C PRO A 6 47.89 -5.73 -15.45
N VAL A 7 48.06 -6.14 -16.71
CA VAL A 7 46.93 -6.28 -17.67
C VAL A 7 45.96 -7.37 -17.23
N SER A 8 46.46 -8.54 -16.82
CA SER A 8 45.61 -9.64 -16.32
C SER A 8 44.83 -9.22 -15.07
N SER A 9 45.47 -8.53 -14.13
CA SER A 9 44.83 -8.01 -12.93
C SER A 9 43.77 -6.95 -13.26
N ALA A 10 44.04 -6.06 -14.23
CA ALA A 10 43.08 -5.05 -14.68
C ALA A 10 41.84 -5.67 -15.34
N ILE A 11 42.03 -6.71 -16.17
CA ILE A 11 40.92 -7.47 -16.77
C ILE A 11 40.10 -8.14 -15.67
N MET A 12 40.76 -8.78 -14.69
CA MET A 12 40.07 -9.42 -13.58
C MET A 12 39.24 -8.41 -12.76
N ALA A 13 39.80 -7.23 -12.48
CA ALA A 13 39.08 -6.16 -11.79
C ALA A 13 37.86 -5.68 -12.59
N LEU A 14 37.98 -5.56 -13.91
CA LEU A 14 36.86 -5.18 -14.79
C LEU A 14 35.74 -6.23 -14.77
N VAL A 15 36.08 -7.52 -14.80
CA VAL A 15 35.09 -8.60 -14.66
C VAL A 15 34.35 -8.50 -13.32
N TRP A 16 35.07 -8.23 -12.22
CA TRP A 16 34.45 -8.02 -10.91
C TRP A 16 33.52 -6.81 -10.88
N ILE A 17 33.89 -5.70 -11.52
CA ILE A 17 33.03 -4.51 -11.63
C ILE A 17 31.73 -4.85 -12.35
N VAL A 18 31.80 -5.57 -13.48
CA VAL A 18 30.62 -5.99 -14.24
C VAL A 18 29.73 -6.91 -13.39
N TYR A 19 30.32 -7.89 -12.72
CA TYR A 19 29.58 -8.81 -11.85
C TYR A 19 28.89 -8.06 -10.69
N PHE A 20 29.61 -7.13 -10.05
CA PHE A 20 29.07 -6.31 -8.97
C PHE A 20 27.93 -5.42 -9.45
N GLN A 21 28.04 -4.81 -10.64
CA GLN A 21 26.96 -4.02 -11.23
C GLN A 21 25.70 -4.86 -11.48
N LEU A 22 25.85 -6.06 -12.05
CA LEU A 22 24.72 -6.98 -12.29
C LEU A 22 24.06 -7.40 -10.97
N PHE A 23 24.87 -7.77 -9.97
CA PHE A 23 24.38 -8.13 -8.64
C PHE A 23 23.62 -6.98 -7.98
N PHE A 24 24.16 -5.76 -8.06
CA PHE A 24 23.56 -4.58 -7.45
C PHE A 24 22.21 -4.21 -8.10
N ILE A 25 22.12 -4.29 -9.44
CA ILE A 25 20.86 -4.06 -10.16
C ILE A 25 19.83 -5.13 -9.79
N GLN A 26 20.24 -6.40 -9.74
CA GLN A 26 19.36 -7.50 -9.35
C GLN A 26 18.85 -7.29 -7.92
N TYR A 27 19.75 -6.99 -6.97
CA TYR A 27 19.42 -6.71 -5.57
C TYR A 27 18.42 -5.56 -5.44
N GLN A 28 18.68 -4.42 -6.11
CA GLN A 28 17.77 -3.28 -6.10
C GLN A 28 16.40 -3.60 -6.69
N ARG A 29 16.35 -4.37 -7.78
CA ARG A 29 15.09 -4.75 -8.43
C ARG A 29 14.28 -5.73 -7.56
N ASN A 30 14.98 -6.62 -6.86
CA ASN A 30 14.36 -7.68 -6.07
C ASN A 30 13.68 -7.16 -4.80
N ASN A 31 14.21 -6.09 -4.21
CA ASN A 31 13.80 -5.61 -2.88
C ASN A 31 12.80 -4.44 -2.92
N ARG A 32 12.23 -4.13 -4.10
CA ARG A 32 11.21 -3.09 -4.22
C ARG A 32 9.86 -3.61 -3.71
N PRO A 33 9.22 -2.93 -2.76
CA PRO A 33 7.86 -3.26 -2.37
C PRO A 33 6.91 -2.95 -3.53
N TYR A 34 5.89 -3.80 -3.70
CA TYR A 34 4.87 -3.60 -4.71
C TYR A 34 3.53 -4.12 -4.20
N LEU A 35 2.58 -3.20 -3.99
CA LEU A 35 1.24 -3.51 -3.49
C LEU A 35 0.20 -3.15 -4.53
N VAL A 36 -0.85 -3.96 -4.65
CA VAL A 36 -1.94 -3.72 -5.59
C VAL A 36 -3.25 -3.66 -4.84
N ILE A 37 -4.01 -2.59 -5.07
CA ILE A 37 -5.40 -2.49 -4.64
C ILE A 37 -6.25 -3.04 -5.78
N HIS A 38 -6.82 -4.22 -5.59
CA HIS A 38 -7.52 -4.99 -6.61
C HIS A 38 -9.03 -4.99 -6.37
N HIS A 39 -9.78 -4.94 -7.46
CA HIS A 39 -11.24 -5.02 -7.50
C HIS A 39 -11.63 -6.45 -7.90
N ALA A 40 -12.19 -7.23 -6.97
CA ALA A 40 -12.25 -8.69 -7.08
C ALA A 40 -13.47 -9.28 -7.79
N GLN A 41 -14.32 -8.48 -8.47
CA GLN A 41 -15.38 -9.00 -9.36
C GLN A 41 -16.19 -7.87 -10.02
N ASN A 42 -16.29 -7.87 -11.35
CA ASN A 42 -17.19 -7.03 -12.15
C ASN A 42 -17.09 -5.52 -11.84
N GLU A 43 -18.07 -4.72 -12.25
CA GLU A 43 -18.12 -3.26 -12.03
C GLU A 43 -19.08 -2.88 -10.88
N ASN A 44 -19.45 -3.84 -10.02
CA ASN A 44 -20.47 -3.64 -8.98
C ASN A 44 -19.85 -3.16 -7.66
N PRO A 45 -20.39 -2.12 -6.99
CA PRO A 45 -19.99 -1.70 -5.65
C PRO A 45 -20.02 -2.79 -4.57
N ASP A 46 -20.77 -3.87 -4.75
CA ASP A 46 -20.81 -5.00 -3.84
C ASP A 46 -19.59 -5.93 -3.98
N ALA A 47 -18.75 -5.70 -4.98
CA ALA A 47 -17.52 -6.44 -5.19
C ALA A 47 -16.48 -6.15 -4.11
N LEU A 48 -15.69 -7.17 -3.80
CA LEU A 48 -14.65 -7.08 -2.77
C LEU A 48 -13.45 -6.26 -3.27
N CYS A 49 -12.98 -5.35 -2.43
CA CYS A 49 -11.70 -4.68 -2.59
C CYS A 49 -10.62 -5.45 -1.82
N LEU A 50 -9.50 -5.73 -2.47
CA LEU A 50 -8.38 -6.46 -1.92
C LEU A 50 -7.11 -5.60 -1.95
N LEU A 51 -6.28 -5.71 -0.92
CA LEU A 51 -4.90 -5.21 -0.92
C LEU A 51 -3.95 -6.41 -1.02
N VAL A 52 -3.22 -6.51 -2.13
CA VAL A 52 -2.39 -7.67 -2.47
C VAL A 52 -0.91 -7.28 -2.45
N ASN A 53 -0.08 -8.05 -1.74
CA ASN A 53 1.38 -7.90 -1.78
C ASN A 53 1.94 -8.70 -2.97
N MET A 54 2.42 -8.01 -4.00
CA MET A 54 3.16 -8.64 -5.11
C MET A 54 4.68 -8.39 -4.99
N GLY A 55 5.13 -7.81 -3.88
CA GLY A 55 6.54 -7.74 -3.53
C GLY A 55 7.10 -9.12 -3.14
N LYS A 56 8.42 -9.22 -3.08
CA LYS A 56 9.11 -10.46 -2.68
C LYS A 56 9.31 -10.61 -1.17
N GLU A 57 9.13 -9.53 -0.44
CA GLU A 57 9.28 -9.49 1.02
C GLU A 57 7.94 -9.29 1.70
N THR A 58 7.89 -9.66 2.98
CA THR A 58 6.73 -9.37 3.82
C THR A 58 6.62 -7.88 4.08
N VAL A 59 5.41 -7.33 3.95
CA VAL A 59 5.11 -5.94 4.32
C VAL A 59 4.12 -5.91 5.47
N HIS A 60 4.29 -5.01 6.42
CA HIS A 60 3.35 -4.86 7.54
C HIS A 60 2.36 -3.73 7.27
N VAL A 61 1.08 -4.05 7.15
CA VAL A 61 0.03 -3.04 6.94
C VAL A 61 -0.20 -2.28 8.25
N GLN A 62 -0.01 -0.96 8.21
CA GLN A 62 -0.17 -0.07 9.36
C GLN A 62 -1.54 0.61 9.37
N CYS A 63 -1.99 1.10 8.23
CA CYS A 63 -3.34 1.66 8.10
C CYS A 63 -3.86 1.55 6.67
N VAL A 64 -5.19 1.58 6.54
CA VAL A 64 -5.90 1.72 5.27
C VAL A 64 -6.95 2.82 5.44
N GLN A 65 -6.83 3.87 4.64
CA GLN A 65 -7.69 5.03 4.61
C GLN A 65 -8.44 5.10 3.29
N VAL A 66 -9.59 5.73 3.32
CA VAL A 66 -10.44 5.96 2.17
C VAL A 66 -10.85 7.42 2.16
N ALA A 67 -10.50 8.13 1.10
CA ALA A 67 -11.00 9.47 0.85
C ALA A 67 -12.18 9.37 -0.13
N LEU A 68 -13.33 9.88 0.29
CA LEU A 68 -14.55 9.98 -0.52
C LEU A 68 -14.68 11.42 -1.01
N PHE A 69 -15.07 11.58 -2.27
CA PHE A 69 -15.33 12.87 -2.89
C PHE A 69 -16.80 12.92 -3.32
N THR A 70 -17.54 13.87 -2.77
CA THR A 70 -18.95 14.09 -3.11
C THR A 70 -19.11 14.97 -4.36
N ARG A 71 -20.30 14.96 -4.96
CA ARG A 71 -20.68 15.86 -6.07
C ARG A 71 -20.48 17.34 -5.72
N ASP A 72 -20.70 17.69 -4.46
CA ASP A 72 -20.55 19.05 -3.95
C ASP A 72 -19.08 19.46 -3.72
N GLY A 73 -18.14 18.56 -4.01
CA GLY A 73 -16.71 18.80 -3.89
C GLY A 73 -16.16 18.65 -2.47
N GLU A 74 -16.94 18.10 -1.54
CA GLU A 74 -16.48 17.82 -0.19
C GLU A 74 -15.60 16.55 -0.19
N GLU A 75 -14.38 16.67 0.36
CA GLU A 75 -13.50 15.52 0.62
C GLU A 75 -13.71 15.05 2.06
N LYS A 76 -14.16 13.81 2.22
CA LYS A 76 -14.24 13.17 3.53
C LYS A 76 -13.30 11.98 3.60
N THR A 77 -12.34 12.04 4.51
CA THR A 77 -11.45 10.90 4.79
C THR A 77 -12.01 10.06 5.91
N MET A 78 -12.19 8.77 5.64
CA MET A 78 -12.61 7.76 6.60
C MET A 78 -11.57 6.64 6.66
N THR A 79 -11.46 6.02 7.83
CA THR A 79 -10.63 4.82 7.98
C THR A 79 -11.46 3.59 7.65
N VAL A 80 -10.90 2.64 6.89
CA VAL A 80 -11.57 1.34 6.68
C VAL A 80 -11.51 0.54 7.98
N THR A 81 -12.66 0.43 8.66
CA THR A 81 -12.75 -0.08 10.03
C THR A 81 -12.89 -1.61 10.14
N GLU A 82 -13.24 -2.30 9.05
CA GLU A 82 -13.42 -3.76 9.05
C GLU A 82 -12.76 -4.38 7.82
N TYR A 83 -11.89 -5.37 8.04
CA TYR A 83 -11.28 -6.15 6.98
C TYR A 83 -11.19 -7.60 7.41
N ARG A 84 -11.14 -8.52 6.43
CA ARG A 84 -10.99 -9.96 6.66
C ARG A 84 -9.70 -10.43 6.01
N ARG A 85 -8.81 -11.06 6.78
CA ARG A 85 -7.60 -11.68 6.21
C ARG A 85 -7.95 -13.07 5.68
N ILE A 86 -7.55 -13.38 4.45
CA ILE A 86 -7.63 -14.74 3.90
C ILE A 86 -6.23 -15.10 3.42
N GLN A 87 -5.58 -16.05 4.08
CA GLN A 87 -4.31 -16.64 3.62
C GLN A 87 -4.63 -17.88 2.78
N ALA A 88 -3.74 -18.20 1.84
CA ALA A 88 -3.91 -19.34 0.92
C ALA A 88 -3.68 -20.71 1.60
N ASP A 89 -3.29 -20.74 2.87
CA ASP A 89 -3.11 -21.96 3.65
C ASP A 89 -3.75 -21.82 5.04
N ASP A 90 -4.74 -22.69 5.23
CA ASP A 90 -5.37 -23.16 6.45
C ASP A 90 -6.11 -22.27 7.46
N SER A 91 -7.12 -22.94 8.00
CA SER A 91 -7.93 -22.61 9.17
C SER A 91 -7.08 -22.23 10.38
N ASN A 92 -7.16 -20.98 10.84
CA ASN A 92 -7.27 -20.57 12.25
C ASN A 92 -7.01 -19.06 12.42
N VAL A 93 -8.02 -18.37 12.95
CA VAL A 93 -7.94 -17.30 13.96
C VAL A 93 -6.82 -16.24 13.80
N HIS A 94 -6.75 -15.58 12.64
CA HIS A 94 -6.20 -14.21 12.54
C HIS A 94 -7.25 -13.26 11.95
N GLN A 95 -8.47 -13.37 12.47
CA GLN A 95 -9.68 -12.93 11.77
C GLN A 95 -10.11 -11.48 12.02
N VAL A 96 -9.40 -10.68 12.83
CA VAL A 96 -9.91 -9.35 13.25
C VAL A 96 -8.82 -8.27 13.44
N LEU A 97 -7.53 -8.59 13.29
CA LEU A 97 -6.48 -7.61 13.63
C LEU A 97 -6.26 -6.58 12.53
N ARG A 98 -6.54 -5.30 12.85
CA ARG A 98 -6.45 -4.05 12.05
C ARG A 98 -5.06 -3.69 11.47
N GLN A 99 -4.05 -4.47 11.84
CA GLN A 99 -2.68 -4.36 11.34
C GLN A 99 -2.06 -5.75 11.25
N GLY A 100 -1.06 -5.95 10.39
CA GLY A 100 -0.34 -7.22 10.37
C GLY A 100 0.58 -7.45 9.16
N PRO A 101 1.44 -8.48 9.25
CA PRO A 101 2.37 -8.84 8.18
C PRO A 101 1.62 -9.50 7.01
N LEU A 102 1.75 -8.94 5.82
CA LEU A 102 1.24 -9.46 4.56
C LEU A 102 2.38 -10.14 3.81
N GLN A 103 2.31 -11.47 3.73
CA GLN A 103 3.32 -12.29 3.06
C GLN A 103 3.37 -12.00 1.55
N PRO A 104 4.51 -12.29 0.89
CA PRO A 104 4.59 -12.26 -0.57
C PRO A 104 3.47 -13.09 -1.23
N GLY A 105 2.74 -12.50 -2.17
CA GLY A 105 1.58 -13.12 -2.81
C GLY A 105 0.31 -13.18 -1.96
N GLY A 106 0.37 -12.76 -0.69
CA GLY A 106 -0.79 -12.69 0.19
C GLY A 106 -1.69 -11.49 -0.10
N TYR A 107 -2.94 -11.57 0.34
CA TYR A 107 -3.92 -10.49 0.22
C TYR A 107 -4.70 -10.23 1.51
N LEU A 108 -5.17 -8.99 1.63
CA LEU A 108 -6.03 -8.49 2.70
C LEU A 108 -7.36 -8.06 2.09
N VAL A 109 -8.49 -8.63 2.54
CA VAL A 109 -9.82 -8.25 2.07
C VAL A 109 -10.30 -7.04 2.83
N LEU A 110 -10.41 -5.88 2.17
CA LEU A 110 -10.85 -4.63 2.78
C LEU A 110 -12.37 -4.54 2.97
N GLY A 111 -13.13 -5.43 2.33
CA GLY A 111 -14.60 -5.41 2.30
C GLY A 111 -15.12 -5.03 0.91
N SER A 112 -16.45 -4.97 0.75
CA SER A 112 -17.06 -4.46 -0.48
C SER A 112 -16.91 -2.94 -0.57
N PHE A 113 -16.85 -2.38 -1.77
CA PHE A 113 -16.80 -0.93 -1.94
C PHE A 113 -17.99 -0.25 -1.28
N ARG A 114 -19.19 -0.84 -1.37
CA ARG A 114 -20.38 -0.35 -0.69
C ARG A 114 -20.20 -0.28 0.83
N ASN A 115 -19.66 -1.33 1.45
CA ASN A 115 -19.42 -1.33 2.91
C ASN A 115 -18.33 -0.33 3.30
N ILE A 116 -17.31 -0.17 2.46
CA ILE A 116 -16.23 0.79 2.66
C ILE A 116 -16.77 2.23 2.61
N ILE A 117 -17.66 2.51 1.65
CA ILE A 117 -18.27 3.83 1.43
C ILE A 117 -19.24 4.20 2.55
N LEU A 118 -20.16 3.28 2.84
CA LEU A 118 -21.21 3.53 3.83
C LEU A 118 -20.65 3.51 5.26
N GLY A 119 -19.45 2.94 5.44
CA GLY A 119 -18.91 2.63 6.76
C GLY A 119 -19.81 1.66 7.51
N ARG A 120 -19.32 1.09 8.62
CA ARG A 120 -20.26 0.56 9.60
C ARG A 120 -20.99 1.79 10.15
N ARG A 121 -22.32 1.78 10.09
CA ARG A 121 -23.22 2.60 10.93
C ARG A 121 -22.84 2.39 12.40
N SER A 122 -21.75 2.98 12.87
CA SER A 122 -21.56 3.21 14.30
C SER A 122 -22.67 4.17 14.69
N GLU A 123 -23.46 3.78 15.68
CA GLU A 123 -24.74 4.36 16.11
C GLU A 123 -24.68 5.84 16.58
N GLU A 124 -23.65 6.59 16.19
CA GLU A 124 -23.29 7.90 16.75
C GLU A 124 -22.78 8.93 15.72
N SER A 125 -22.87 8.66 14.41
CA SER A 125 -22.49 9.65 13.38
C SER A 125 -23.64 9.90 12.41
N ASP A 126 -24.33 11.03 12.61
CA ASP A 126 -25.07 11.70 11.54
C ASP A 126 -24.11 11.88 10.37
N THR A 127 -24.43 11.26 9.25
CA THR A 127 -23.60 11.34 8.06
C THR A 127 -24.50 11.94 6.98
N ASP A 128 -24.27 13.21 6.65
CA ASP A 128 -25.13 14.03 5.77
C ASP A 128 -25.07 13.66 4.27
N TYR A 129 -24.41 12.57 3.86
CA TYR A 129 -24.27 12.21 2.45
C TYR A 129 -24.82 10.81 2.14
N LEU A 130 -25.47 10.70 0.98
CA LEU A 130 -25.95 9.45 0.43
C LEU A 130 -24.85 8.79 -0.41
N PHE A 131 -24.96 7.47 -0.60
CA PHE A 131 -24.08 6.73 -1.50
C PHE A 131 -24.05 7.33 -2.93
N GLU A 132 -25.19 7.86 -3.37
CA GLU A 132 -25.43 8.47 -4.68
C GLU A 132 -24.71 9.82 -4.85
N ASP A 133 -24.33 10.47 -3.75
CA ASP A 133 -23.64 11.75 -3.76
C ASP A 133 -22.14 11.57 -3.99
N ILE A 134 -21.61 10.36 -3.81
CA ILE A 134 -20.18 10.07 -3.95
C ILE A 134 -19.86 9.83 -5.43
N VAL A 135 -18.97 10.64 -5.98
CA VAL A 135 -18.52 10.52 -7.38
C VAL A 135 -17.19 9.80 -7.47
N ASP A 136 -16.31 10.03 -6.50
CA ASP A 136 -14.98 9.41 -6.50
C ASP A 136 -14.60 8.90 -5.13
N MET A 137 -13.73 7.91 -5.14
CA MET A 137 -13.11 7.32 -3.98
C MET A 137 -11.61 7.16 -4.24
N GLU A 138 -10.80 7.37 -3.21
CA GLU A 138 -9.41 6.97 -3.20
C GLU A 138 -9.11 6.07 -2.00
N ILE A 139 -8.63 4.85 -2.28
CA ILE A 139 -8.14 3.93 -1.28
C ILE A 139 -6.63 4.15 -1.11
N ARG A 140 -6.20 4.38 0.12
CA ARG A 140 -4.81 4.65 0.52
C ARG A 140 -4.41 3.59 1.55
N ALA A 141 -3.25 2.97 1.39
CA ALA A 141 -2.70 2.09 2.42
C ALA A 141 -1.25 2.46 2.71
N ALA A 142 -0.90 2.50 4.00
CA ALA A 142 0.46 2.70 4.46
C ALA A 142 1.00 1.39 5.05
N VAL A 143 2.20 1.02 4.63
CA VAL A 143 2.87 -0.21 5.06
C VAL A 143 4.30 0.06 5.52
N ILE A 144 4.81 -0.81 6.38
CA ILE A 144 6.24 -0.90 6.70
C ILE A 144 6.83 -2.05 5.89
N HIS A 145 7.89 -1.77 5.15
CA HIS A 145 8.66 -2.75 4.39
C HIS A 145 10.08 -2.75 4.95
N GLY A 146 10.57 -3.89 5.44
CA GLY A 146 11.85 -3.97 6.15
C GLY A 146 13.03 -3.35 5.39
N PRO A 147 13.25 -3.69 4.10
CA PRO A 147 14.31 -3.07 3.29
C PRO A 147 14.14 -1.57 2.99
N SER A 148 12.98 -0.97 3.25
CA SER A 148 12.72 0.45 2.99
C SER A 148 13.03 1.29 4.23
N LYS A 149 13.79 2.37 4.04
CA LYS A 149 14.10 3.34 5.11
C LYS A 149 12.89 4.08 5.69
N TYR A 150 11.80 4.15 4.92
CA TYR A 150 10.59 4.89 5.30
C TYR A 150 9.35 4.04 5.04
N PRO A 151 8.22 4.31 5.72
CA PRO A 151 6.94 3.72 5.36
C PRO A 151 6.61 3.95 3.88
N VAL A 152 6.05 2.93 3.27
CA VAL A 152 5.66 2.92 1.86
C VAL A 152 4.15 3.04 1.76
N GLY A 153 3.69 3.87 0.84
CA GLY A 153 2.27 3.99 0.55
C GLY A 153 1.88 3.32 -0.75
N VAL A 154 0.62 2.94 -0.84
CA VAL A 154 -0.04 2.62 -2.11
C VAL A 154 -1.38 3.36 -2.14
N ARG A 155 -1.74 3.91 -3.30
CA ARG A 155 -3.08 4.46 -3.51
C ARG A 155 -3.68 4.02 -4.84
N ARG A 156 -5.01 3.95 -4.87
CA ARG A 156 -5.77 3.75 -6.10
C ARG A 156 -7.09 4.47 -6.01
N SER A 157 -7.39 5.24 -7.06
CA SER A 157 -8.62 6.02 -7.18
C SER A 157 -9.64 5.29 -8.06
N PHE A 158 -10.90 5.45 -7.70
CA PHE A 158 -12.07 4.83 -8.32
C PHE A 158 -13.13 5.90 -8.56
N THR A 159 -13.88 5.76 -9.64
CA THR A 159 -15.02 6.63 -9.98
C THR A 159 -16.30 5.82 -9.92
N LEU A 160 -17.33 6.43 -9.35
CA LEU A 160 -18.64 5.84 -9.19
C LEU A 160 -19.61 6.47 -10.20
N HIS A 161 -20.35 5.60 -10.88
CA HIS A 161 -21.41 5.98 -11.78
C HIS A 161 -22.73 5.51 -11.19
N HIS A 162 -23.69 6.42 -11.07
CA HIS A 162 -25.03 6.14 -10.51
C HIS A 162 -26.13 6.20 -11.59
N GLU A 163 -25.77 6.15 -12.87
CA GLU A 163 -26.71 6.14 -13.99
C GLU A 163 -27.30 4.73 -14.16
N GLY A 164 -28.33 4.41 -13.35
CA GLY A 164 -28.95 3.09 -13.31
C GLY A 164 -28.46 2.27 -12.12
N GLU A 165 -28.01 1.04 -12.37
CA GLU A 165 -27.35 0.25 -11.31
C GLU A 165 -26.01 0.91 -10.97
N PRO A 166 -25.70 1.13 -9.67
CA PRO A 166 -24.47 1.80 -9.30
C PRO A 166 -23.27 0.95 -9.72
N GLN A 167 -22.30 1.60 -10.36
CA GLN A 167 -21.09 0.96 -10.89
C GLN A 167 -19.83 1.65 -10.38
N ILE A 168 -18.75 0.90 -10.22
CA ILE A 168 -17.45 1.41 -9.78
C ILE A 168 -16.32 1.01 -10.73
N PHE A 169 -15.56 2.02 -11.17
CA PHE A 169 -14.50 1.87 -12.15
C PHE A 169 -13.17 2.37 -11.60
N PRO A 170 -12.06 1.65 -11.81
CA PRO A 170 -10.75 2.16 -11.46
C PRO A 170 -10.35 3.30 -12.42
N ARG A 171 -9.91 4.45 -11.88
CA ARG A 171 -9.40 5.57 -12.70
C ARG A 171 -8.12 5.23 -13.45
N ASN A 172 -7.35 4.26 -12.94
CA ASN A 172 -6.10 3.83 -13.54
C ASN A 172 -5.95 2.30 -13.44
N ILE A 173 -5.23 1.73 -14.41
CA ILE A 173 -4.89 0.30 -14.47
C ILE A 173 -4.02 -0.08 -13.27
N HIS A 174 -3.09 0.79 -12.88
CA HIS A 174 -2.14 0.53 -11.82
C HIS A 174 -2.48 1.26 -10.52
N SER A 175 -2.16 0.63 -9.39
CA SER A 175 -2.05 1.33 -8.11
C SER A 175 -0.76 2.14 -8.07
N GLU A 176 -0.85 3.40 -7.69
CA GLU A 176 0.31 4.26 -7.54
C GLU A 176 1.12 3.84 -6.30
N GLN A 177 2.43 3.65 -6.49
CA GLN A 177 3.37 3.24 -5.44
C GLN A 177 4.11 4.46 -4.90
N LEU A 178 3.86 4.81 -3.63
CA LEU A 178 4.49 5.90 -2.91
C LEU A 178 5.75 5.38 -2.20
N VAL A 179 6.78 5.08 -2.98
CA VAL A 179 8.06 4.50 -2.51
C VAL A 179 9.21 5.52 -2.49
N ARG A 180 9.04 6.69 -3.10
CA ARG A 180 10.13 7.66 -3.27
C ARG A 180 10.28 8.50 -2.01
N ARG A 181 11.48 9.06 -1.81
CA ARG A 181 11.77 9.97 -0.69
C ARG A 181 10.83 11.18 -0.61
N LYS A 182 10.33 11.67 -1.75
CA LYS A 182 9.38 12.79 -1.78
C LYS A 182 8.00 12.39 -1.24
N ASP A 183 7.60 11.14 -1.46
CA ASP A 183 6.28 10.62 -1.09
C ASP A 183 6.19 10.35 0.43
N ARG A 184 7.33 10.27 1.12
CA ARG A 184 7.40 10.00 2.58
C ARG A 184 6.53 10.94 3.40
N HIS A 185 6.41 12.20 2.99
CA HIS A 185 5.66 13.21 3.73
C HIS A 185 4.15 12.97 3.64
N GLU A 186 3.70 12.46 2.50
CA GLU A 186 2.31 12.11 2.26
C GLU A 186 1.93 10.84 3.04
N VAL A 187 2.72 9.76 2.91
CA VAL A 187 2.48 8.51 3.64
C VAL A 187 2.53 8.71 5.15
N ARG A 188 3.47 9.54 5.62
CA ARG A 188 3.57 9.91 7.03
C ARG A 188 2.34 10.67 7.51
N ARG A 189 1.79 11.59 6.69
CA ARG A 189 0.56 12.31 7.03
C ARG A 189 -0.61 11.34 7.24
N TRP A 190 -0.74 10.32 6.38
CA TRP A 190 -1.76 9.28 6.55
C TRP A 190 -1.64 8.57 7.90
N LEU A 191 -0.42 8.17 8.26
CA LEU A 191 -0.13 7.54 9.55
C LEU A 191 -0.38 8.46 10.74
N GLU A 192 -0.01 9.73 10.65
CA GLU A 192 -0.21 10.72 11.72
C GLU A 192 -1.70 11.03 11.96
N THR A 193 -2.49 11.10 10.89
CA THR A 193 -3.95 11.28 10.99
C THR A 193 -4.61 10.08 11.65
N GLU A 194 -4.16 8.88 11.33
CA GLU A 194 -4.74 7.63 11.84
C GLU A 194 -4.33 7.34 13.29
N LEU A 195 -3.01 7.27 13.53
CA LEU A 195 -2.46 6.78 14.78
C LEU A 195 -2.47 7.85 15.88
N ARG A 196 -2.70 9.13 15.51
CA ARG A 196 -2.65 10.31 16.40
C ARG A 196 -1.51 10.24 17.44
N PRO A 197 -0.25 10.05 17.01
CA PRO A 197 0.84 9.83 17.94
C PRO A 197 1.04 11.05 18.84
N GLU A 198 1.28 10.82 20.13
CA GLU A 198 1.58 11.89 21.11
C GLU A 198 2.81 12.72 20.70
N ARG A 199 3.75 12.09 19.99
CA ARG A 199 4.91 12.75 19.38
C ARG A 199 4.90 12.55 17.87
N LYS A 200 4.72 13.65 17.14
CA LYS A 200 4.85 13.70 15.67
C LYS A 200 6.31 13.84 15.21
N GLY A 201 7.27 13.69 16.12
CA GLY A 201 8.71 13.87 15.89
C GLY A 201 9.27 12.91 14.83
N ARG A 202 10.38 13.28 14.18
CA ARG A 202 10.89 12.58 12.98
C ARG A 202 11.10 11.06 13.17
N SER A 203 11.44 10.57 14.37
CA SER A 203 11.64 9.14 14.65
C SER A 203 11.83 8.84 16.16
N GLU A 204 11.40 7.67 16.66
CA GLU A 204 12.00 6.99 17.83
C GLU A 204 13.25 6.18 17.44
N SER A 205 13.42 5.89 16.14
CA SER A 205 14.34 4.91 15.57
C SER A 205 15.48 5.51 14.74
N ASP A 206 15.76 6.82 14.79
CA ASP A 206 17.02 7.36 14.24
C ASP A 206 18.25 6.87 15.03
N ASN A 207 18.03 6.28 16.21
CA ASN A 207 19.04 5.54 17.00
C ASN A 207 18.97 4.01 16.81
N SER A 208 18.00 3.48 16.06
CA SER A 208 17.91 2.05 15.77
C SER A 208 18.60 1.81 14.44
N ASP A 209 19.93 1.70 14.46
CA ASP A 209 20.67 1.15 13.33
C ASP A 209 20.20 -0.30 13.11
N GLN A 210 19.25 -0.50 12.19
CA GLN A 210 18.89 -1.84 11.69
C GLN A 210 19.88 -2.32 10.62
N SER A 211 21.08 -1.76 10.60
CA SER A 211 22.20 -2.24 9.83
C SER A 211 22.97 -3.29 10.66
N GLN A 212 22.42 -4.50 10.73
CA GLN A 212 23.21 -5.70 11.03
C GLN A 212 23.08 -6.68 9.87
#